data_AF-A0A0D1Z893-F1
#
_entry.id   AF-A0A0D1Z893-F1
#
_cell.length_a   1.000
_cell.length_b   1.000
_cell.length_c   1.000
_cell.angle_alpha   90.00
_cell.angle_beta   90.00
_cell.angle_gamma   90.00
#
_symmetry.space_group_name_H-M   'P 1'
#
loop_
_entity.id
_entity.type
_entity.pdbx_description
1 polymer ?
#
loop_
_entity_poly.entity_id
_entity_poly.type
_entity_poly.pdbx_seq_one_letter_code
_entity_poly.pdbx_strand_id
1 'polypeptide(L)'
;MTSCLILSLPLEIRQNIYDWASVRPTGSHLILKEFFEKIDTDIPRLPPTEVVLPVSGVAIVTDDPHLDEANIGNEDEVDEDGQEGWEDNDALSDSIDEEESLHEDGGGNETNSSDDVSDFDDTEVLPYPNSRSDNGRNTKYRHILPILQLSHCPPPIGLLGTCKQIHDEARSFYRKRAVLVIDVNKGFQHFSFFQETIDLLIRTPYSPLEQIRKVNLVITWDSEWLRAKSTPPDQKLERDQMFFFNYYFGERIQLMINLLQACPELQNVKIDYHDTEDTEASRSFMFQKLMDLQVAVISKNSVDDNGDRLPVEIELNQYFSQAGTAHARDSLLALRRTEFDHFLLSGLSMR
;
A
#
# COMPACT_ATOMS: atom_id res chain seq x y z
N MET A 1 -32.18 22.12 25.60
CA MET A 1 -31.43 20.95 25.09
C MET A 1 -31.98 20.63 23.73
N THR A 2 -31.29 21.04 22.67
CA THR A 2 -31.65 20.67 21.30
C THR A 2 -31.36 19.18 21.13
N SER A 3 -32.42 18.37 21.12
CA SER A 3 -32.32 16.96 20.76
C SER A 3 -31.65 16.86 19.40
N CYS A 4 -30.56 16.09 19.30
CA CYS A 4 -29.89 15.89 18.02
C CYS A 4 -30.83 15.07 17.13
N LEU A 5 -31.42 15.70 16.11
CA LEU A 5 -32.43 15.08 15.23
C LEU A 5 -31.95 13.73 14.67
N ILE A 6 -30.65 13.59 14.41
CA ILE A 6 -30.04 12.34 13.95
C ILE A 6 -30.27 11.19 14.94
N LEU A 7 -30.17 11.43 16.24
CA LEU A 7 -30.36 10.38 17.26
C LEU A 7 -31.81 9.87 17.34
N SER A 8 -32.78 10.60 16.79
CA SER A 8 -34.17 10.15 16.71
C SER A 8 -34.43 9.13 15.59
N LEU A 9 -33.50 9.00 14.65
CA LEU A 9 -33.59 8.04 13.54
C LEU A 9 -33.20 6.63 14.00
N PRO A 10 -33.75 5.56 13.41
CA PRO A 10 -33.27 4.19 13.60
C PRO A 10 -31.78 4.03 13.28
N LEU A 11 -31.12 3.06 13.92
CA LEU A 11 -29.67 2.84 13.81
C LEU A 11 -29.27 2.56 12.35
N GLU A 12 -30.08 1.79 11.64
CA GLU A 12 -29.85 1.41 10.24
C GLU A 12 -29.80 2.65 9.34
N ILE A 13 -30.72 3.60 9.55
CA ILE A 13 -30.75 4.87 8.81
C ILE A 13 -29.51 5.70 9.15
N ARG A 14 -29.09 5.73 10.42
CA ARG A 14 -27.87 6.45 10.82
C ARG A 14 -26.61 5.84 10.18
N GLN A 15 -26.52 4.51 10.10
CA GLN A 15 -25.42 3.82 9.43
C GLN A 15 -25.35 4.17 7.94
N ASN A 16 -26.49 4.23 7.25
CA ASN A 16 -26.55 4.69 5.86
C ASN A 16 -26.07 6.14 5.72
N ILE A 17 -26.43 7.01 6.67
CA ILE A 17 -25.91 8.39 6.71
C ILE A 17 -24.40 8.39 6.90
N TYR A 18 -23.87 7.54 7.77
CA TYR A 18 -22.42 7.43 7.98
C TYR A 18 -21.68 6.93 6.74
N ASP A 19 -22.22 5.93 6.06
CA ASP A 19 -21.69 5.45 4.77
C ASP A 19 -21.65 6.59 3.75
N TRP A 20 -22.79 7.26 3.54
CA TRP A 20 -22.90 8.36 2.59
C TRP A 20 -21.94 9.51 2.94
N ALA A 21 -21.87 9.89 4.22
CA ALA A 21 -20.96 10.94 4.68
C ALA A 21 -19.48 10.53 4.57
N SER A 22 -19.19 9.23 4.56
CA SER A 22 -17.83 8.69 4.39
C SER A 22 -17.38 8.68 2.93
N VAL A 23 -18.26 8.97 1.96
CA VAL A 23 -17.85 9.14 0.56
C VAL A 23 -17.19 10.50 0.41
N ARG A 24 -15.92 10.51 -0.02
CA ARG A 24 -15.17 11.74 -0.32
C ARG A 24 -14.90 11.85 -1.81
N PRO A 25 -14.89 13.06 -2.40
CA PRO A 25 -14.54 13.26 -3.80
C PRO A 25 -13.14 12.74 -4.16
N THR A 26 -12.23 12.73 -3.18
CA THR A 26 -10.84 12.28 -3.32
C THR A 26 -10.66 10.77 -3.16
N GLY A 27 -11.70 10.04 -2.75
CA GLY A 27 -11.60 8.61 -2.45
C GLY A 27 -10.81 8.28 -1.18
N SER A 28 -10.85 7.00 -0.79
CA SER A 28 -10.20 6.50 0.43
C SER A 28 -8.70 6.23 0.27
N HIS A 29 -8.25 6.03 -0.97
CA HIS A 29 -6.85 5.74 -1.29
C HIS A 29 -5.92 6.92 -0.95
N LEU A 30 -6.41 8.17 -1.02
CA LEU A 30 -5.60 9.36 -0.71
C LEU A 30 -5.41 9.64 0.79
N ILE A 31 -6.18 9.00 1.68
CA ILE A 31 -6.14 9.31 3.13
C ILE A 31 -4.76 9.04 3.73
N LEU A 32 -4.14 7.91 3.37
CA LEU A 32 -2.82 7.56 3.89
C LEU A 32 -1.76 8.51 3.34
N LYS A 33 -1.83 8.88 2.06
CA LYS A 33 -0.95 9.90 1.46
C LYS A 33 -1.04 11.22 2.22
N GLU A 34 -2.25 11.74 2.46
CA GLU A 34 -2.47 12.98 3.22
C GLU A 34 -1.91 12.87 4.65
N PHE A 35 -2.07 11.71 5.29
CA PHE A 35 -1.51 11.44 6.62
C PHE A 35 0.02 11.53 6.62
N PHE A 36 0.70 10.88 5.66
CA PHE A 36 2.15 10.92 5.56
C PHE A 36 2.69 12.30 5.22
N GLU A 37 2.05 13.01 4.30
CA GLU A 37 2.40 14.39 3.94
C GLU A 37 2.30 15.34 5.14
N LYS A 38 1.28 15.15 5.97
CA LYS A 38 1.13 15.90 7.22
C LYS A 38 2.25 15.61 8.20
N ILE A 39 2.60 14.33 8.41
CA ILE A 39 3.68 13.96 9.34
C ILE A 39 5.03 14.50 8.88
N ASP A 40 5.35 14.40 7.59
CA ASP A 40 6.63 14.91 7.06
C ASP A 40 6.77 16.42 7.24
N THR A 41 5.65 17.14 7.28
CA THR A 41 5.62 18.58 7.57
C THR A 41 5.84 18.87 9.06
N ASP A 42 5.34 18.00 9.94
CA ASP A 42 5.40 18.16 11.40
C ASP A 42 6.75 17.72 11.99
N ILE A 43 7.54 16.90 11.28
CA ILE A 43 8.90 16.52 11.69
C ILE A 43 9.84 17.70 11.42
N PRO A 44 10.42 18.36 12.46
CA PRO A 44 11.39 19.41 12.25
C PRO A 44 12.58 18.80 11.51
N ARG A 45 12.80 19.20 10.26
CA ARG A 45 14.01 18.84 9.53
C ARG A 45 15.18 19.43 10.32
N LEU A 46 15.91 18.57 11.04
CA LEU A 46 17.20 18.95 11.60
C LEU A 46 18.00 19.52 10.43
N PRO A 47 18.63 20.70 10.59
CA PRO A 47 19.49 21.24 9.53
C PRO A 47 20.49 20.14 9.15
N PRO A 48 20.81 19.97 7.85
CA PRO A 48 21.75 18.95 7.42
C PRO A 48 23.01 19.12 8.29
N THR A 49 23.27 18.14 9.14
CA THR A 49 24.48 18.14 9.95
C THR A 49 25.61 18.13 8.93
N GLU A 50 26.29 19.26 8.76
CA GLU A 50 27.54 19.30 8.01
C GLU A 50 28.43 18.25 8.66
N VAL A 51 28.58 17.12 7.98
CA VAL A 51 29.54 16.10 8.36
C VAL A 51 30.88 16.74 8.07
N VAL A 52 31.41 17.47 9.05
CA VAL A 52 32.81 17.87 9.08
C VAL A 52 33.58 16.56 9.21
N LEU A 53 33.91 15.96 8.06
CA LEU A 53 34.85 14.86 8.00
C LEU A 53 36.13 15.37 8.66
N PRO A 54 36.61 14.76 9.75
CA PRO A 54 37.92 15.11 10.27
C PRO A 54 38.93 14.76 9.19
N VAL A 55 39.53 15.78 8.56
CA VAL A 55 40.73 15.61 7.75
C VAL A 55 41.80 15.09 8.70
N SER A 56 41.92 13.77 8.73
CA SER A 56 42.96 13.08 9.47
C SER A 56 44.28 13.45 8.80
N GLY A 57 45.00 14.39 9.41
CA GLY A 57 46.33 14.80 8.97
C GLY A 57 47.25 13.59 8.96
N VAL A 58 47.48 13.03 7.77
CA VAL A 58 48.56 12.09 7.53
C VAL A 58 49.85 12.90 7.60
N ALA A 59 50.54 12.81 8.75
CA ALA A 59 51.92 13.25 8.87
C ALA A 59 52.79 12.28 8.04
N ILE A 60 53.02 12.64 6.78
CA ILE A 60 54.04 12.01 5.94
C ILE A 60 55.39 12.54 6.42
N VAL A 61 56.14 11.72 7.15
CA VAL A 61 57.58 11.93 7.35
C VAL A 61 58.27 11.28 6.16
N THR A 62 58.56 12.07 5.13
CA THR A 62 59.50 11.71 4.06
C THR A 62 60.79 12.47 4.29
N ASP A 63 61.84 11.71 4.56
CA ASP A 63 63.21 12.17 4.68
C ASP A 63 63.90 11.85 3.34
N ASP A 64 63.88 12.79 2.39
CA ASP A 64 64.83 12.85 1.27
C ASP A 64 64.87 14.27 0.67
N PRO A 65 66.04 14.95 0.61
CA PRO A 65 66.15 16.30 0.10
C PRO A 65 66.69 16.30 -1.35
N HIS A 66 65.94 16.82 -2.32
CA HIS A 66 66.50 17.60 -3.45
C HIS A 66 65.44 18.04 -4.49
N LEU A 67 65.39 19.38 -4.72
CA LEU A 67 65.06 20.11 -5.98
C LEU A 67 63.61 20.01 -6.48
N ASP A 68 62.96 20.99 -7.11
CA ASP A 68 63.12 22.42 -7.37
C ASP A 68 61.75 22.90 -7.90
N GLU A 69 61.45 24.17 -7.66
CA GLU A 69 60.57 25.09 -8.43
C GLU A 69 59.25 24.65 -9.09
N ALA A 70 58.18 25.30 -8.60
CA ALA A 70 57.13 26.02 -9.33
C ALA A 70 56.25 25.27 -10.38
N ASN A 71 54.94 25.20 -10.11
CA ASN A 71 53.94 25.82 -11.00
C ASN A 71 52.58 25.93 -10.31
N ILE A 72 51.99 27.13 -10.35
CA ILE A 72 50.60 27.42 -9.99
C ILE A 72 49.78 27.18 -11.26
N GLY A 73 48.90 26.17 -11.24
CA GLY A 73 47.94 25.89 -12.31
C GLY A 73 46.54 25.85 -11.73
N ASN A 74 45.84 26.97 -11.89
CA ASN A 74 44.43 27.15 -11.57
C ASN A 74 43.60 26.62 -12.75
N GLU A 75 42.85 25.54 -12.56
CA GLU A 75 41.78 25.14 -13.50
C GLU A 75 40.52 24.86 -12.69
N ASP A 76 39.62 25.84 -12.76
CA ASP A 76 38.20 25.72 -12.48
C ASP A 76 37.58 24.74 -13.50
N GLU A 77 37.05 23.62 -13.03
CA GLU A 77 35.96 22.92 -13.74
C GLU A 77 34.83 22.66 -12.76
N VAL A 78 33.82 23.52 -12.91
CA VAL A 78 32.46 23.38 -12.42
C VAL A 78 31.79 22.37 -13.34
N ASP A 79 31.36 21.23 -12.82
CA ASP A 79 30.48 20.30 -13.54
C ASP A 79 29.46 19.79 -12.51
N GLU A 80 28.35 20.51 -12.40
CA GLU A 80 27.05 20.20 -13.02
C GLU A 80 26.31 19.10 -12.25
N ASP A 81 25.33 19.57 -11.47
CA ASP A 81 24.31 18.79 -10.80
C ASP A 81 23.61 17.87 -11.81
N GLY A 82 24.00 16.59 -11.81
CA GLY A 82 23.28 15.48 -12.42
C GLY A 82 21.95 15.24 -11.69
N GLN A 83 21.02 16.18 -11.86
CA GLN A 83 19.62 16.03 -11.50
C GLN A 83 18.98 15.10 -12.56
N GLU A 84 19.23 13.80 -12.44
CA GLU A 84 18.54 12.80 -13.25
C GLU A 84 17.05 12.79 -12.88
N GLY A 85 16.29 13.57 -13.64
CA GLY A 85 14.84 13.49 -13.71
C GLY A 85 14.46 12.15 -14.33
N TRP A 86 14.16 11.17 -13.47
CA TRP A 86 13.46 9.96 -13.87
C TRP A 86 12.02 10.34 -14.19
N GLU A 87 11.77 10.66 -15.46
CA GLU A 87 10.44 10.72 -16.07
C GLU A 87 9.82 9.33 -16.03
N ASP A 88 9.29 8.97 -14.86
CA ASP A 88 8.43 7.83 -14.65
C ASP A 88 7.08 8.13 -15.30
N ASN A 89 6.92 7.65 -16.53
CA ASN A 89 5.71 7.80 -17.35
C ASN A 89 4.64 6.79 -16.89
N ASP A 90 4.31 6.84 -15.60
CA ASP A 90 3.24 6.05 -14.97
C ASP A 90 1.88 6.75 -15.13
N ALA A 91 1.62 7.22 -16.35
CA ALA A 91 0.30 7.65 -16.79
C ALA A 91 -0.46 6.43 -17.31
N LEU A 92 -0.86 5.53 -16.41
CA LEU A 92 -1.83 4.49 -16.71
C LEU A 92 -3.00 4.53 -15.71
N SER A 93 -4.01 5.27 -16.18
CA SER A 93 -5.42 4.89 -16.17
C SER A 93 -6.13 4.78 -14.81
N ASP A 94 -6.46 5.95 -14.28
CA ASP A 94 -7.53 6.13 -13.30
C ASP A 94 -8.91 6.08 -14.00
N SER A 95 -9.28 4.87 -14.44
CA SER A 95 -10.62 4.58 -14.97
C SER A 95 -11.07 3.22 -14.44
N ILE A 96 -11.40 3.18 -13.15
CA ILE A 96 -12.32 2.16 -12.63
C ILE A 96 -13.71 2.74 -12.90
N ASP A 97 -14.13 2.61 -14.16
CA ASP A 97 -15.49 2.90 -14.59
C ASP A 97 -16.38 1.73 -14.14
N GLU A 98 -17.50 2.07 -13.51
CA GLU A 98 -18.52 1.12 -13.09
C GLU A 98 -19.22 0.58 -14.34
N GLU A 99 -18.71 -0.52 -14.93
CA GLU A 99 -19.46 -1.21 -15.98
C GLU A 99 -20.63 -2.00 -15.36
N GLU A 100 -21.79 -1.36 -15.46
CA GLU A 100 -23.11 -1.98 -15.47
C GLU A 100 -23.13 -3.23 -16.34
N SER A 101 -23.71 -4.27 -15.76
CA SER A 101 -24.14 -5.50 -16.41
C SER A 101 -24.93 -5.22 -17.69
N LEU A 102 -24.36 -5.57 -18.84
CA LEU A 102 -25.12 -5.80 -20.08
C LEU A 102 -25.14 -7.30 -20.39
N HIS A 103 -26.24 -7.93 -19.98
CA HIS A 103 -26.71 -9.20 -20.50
C HIS A 103 -27.37 -8.97 -21.86
N GLU A 104 -26.89 -9.65 -22.91
CA GLU A 104 -27.57 -9.80 -24.21
C GLU A 104 -27.59 -11.32 -24.51
N ASP A 105 -28.71 -12.00 -24.32
CA ASP A 105 -29.86 -12.25 -25.21
C ASP A 105 -29.80 -13.67 -25.81
N GLY A 106 -30.95 -14.33 -25.71
CA GLY A 106 -31.21 -15.70 -26.12
C GLY A 106 -32.70 -16.06 -26.09
N GLY A 107 -33.58 -15.17 -26.54
CA GLY A 107 -34.78 -15.49 -27.33
C GLY A 107 -36.01 -16.14 -26.67
N GLY A 108 -37.20 -15.56 -26.91
CA GLY A 108 -38.43 -16.34 -27.07
C GLY A 108 -39.76 -15.76 -26.55
N ASN A 109 -40.43 -15.00 -27.42
CA ASN A 109 -41.89 -15.02 -27.68
C ASN A 109 -42.93 -14.40 -26.70
N GLU A 110 -43.55 -13.31 -27.19
CA GLU A 110 -44.97 -12.91 -27.16
C GLU A 110 -45.81 -13.04 -25.86
N THR A 111 -46.27 -11.92 -25.29
CA THR A 111 -47.67 -11.41 -25.44
C THR A 111 -48.04 -10.32 -24.39
N ASN A 112 -48.65 -9.24 -24.89
CA ASN A 112 -49.74 -8.42 -24.32
C ASN A 112 -49.64 -7.70 -22.95
N SER A 113 -49.64 -6.36 -23.08
CA SER A 113 -50.70 -5.43 -22.64
C SER A 113 -50.68 -4.79 -21.24
N SER A 114 -50.66 -3.45 -21.31
CA SER A 114 -51.38 -2.45 -20.49
C SER A 114 -50.75 -1.89 -19.21
N ASP A 115 -50.54 -0.56 -19.27
CA ASP A 115 -50.77 0.51 -18.29
C ASP A 115 -50.56 0.21 -16.79
N ASP A 116 -49.69 0.97 -16.13
CA ASP A 116 -50.12 2.18 -15.39
C ASP A 116 -48.92 2.95 -14.81
N VAL A 117 -49.14 4.25 -14.64
CA VAL A 117 -48.26 5.34 -14.21
C VAL A 117 -47.44 5.13 -12.91
N SER A 118 -46.20 5.65 -12.89
CA SER A 118 -45.73 6.47 -11.75
C SER A 118 -44.55 7.37 -12.15
N ASP A 119 -44.89 8.64 -12.33
CA ASP A 119 -44.01 9.79 -12.45
C ASP A 119 -43.36 10.07 -11.06
N PHE A 120 -42.06 9.85 -10.91
CA PHE A 120 -41.30 10.27 -9.73
C PHE A 120 -39.91 10.78 -10.14
N ASP A 121 -39.89 12.11 -10.21
CA ASP A 121 -38.86 13.01 -9.67
C ASP A 121 -37.46 12.97 -10.33
N ASP A 122 -37.29 13.95 -11.24
CA ASP A 122 -36.03 14.61 -11.58
C ASP A 122 -35.18 14.79 -10.32
N THR A 123 -34.23 13.88 -10.12
CA THR A 123 -33.21 14.07 -9.11
C THR A 123 -32.25 15.12 -9.66
N GLU A 124 -32.48 16.38 -9.28
CA GLU A 124 -31.54 17.49 -9.46
C GLU A 124 -30.15 17.01 -8.99
N VAL A 125 -29.29 16.67 -9.96
CA VAL A 125 -27.88 16.35 -9.73
C VAL A 125 -27.23 17.64 -9.25
N LEU A 126 -27.18 17.81 -7.92
CA LEU A 126 -26.49 18.92 -7.31
C LEU A 126 -25.03 18.90 -7.80
N PRO A 127 -24.48 20.03 -8.28
CA PRO A 127 -23.11 20.08 -8.74
C PRO A 127 -22.19 19.68 -7.59
N TYR A 128 -21.52 18.53 -7.75
CA TYR A 128 -20.50 18.06 -6.83
C TYR A 128 -19.50 19.19 -6.60
N PRO A 129 -19.12 19.49 -5.33
CA PRO A 129 -18.10 20.49 -5.07
C PRO A 129 -16.84 20.08 -5.83
N ASN A 130 -16.43 20.96 -6.76
CA ASN A 130 -15.25 20.81 -7.62
C ASN A 130 -14.19 19.97 -6.90
N SER A 131 -14.01 18.73 -7.35
CA SER A 131 -12.87 17.94 -6.95
C SER A 131 -11.66 18.83 -7.21
N ARG A 132 -10.80 19.01 -6.21
CA ARG A 132 -9.48 19.57 -6.48
C ARG A 132 -8.89 18.61 -7.49
N SER A 133 -8.85 19.05 -8.75
CA SER A 133 -8.08 18.40 -9.80
C SER A 133 -6.74 18.07 -9.17
N ASP A 134 -6.50 16.77 -9.00
CA ASP A 134 -5.26 16.23 -8.46
C ASP A 134 -4.20 16.50 -9.53
N ASN A 135 -3.79 17.76 -9.61
CA ASN A 135 -2.75 18.26 -10.48
C ASN A 135 -1.43 17.74 -9.93
N GLY A 136 -1.24 16.43 -10.05
CA GLY A 136 0.00 15.66 -10.00
C GLY A 136 1.14 16.34 -9.27
N ARG A 137 0.92 16.75 -8.00
CA ARG A 137 2.06 17.18 -7.19
C ARG A 137 2.88 15.93 -6.99
N ASN A 138 4.07 15.93 -7.57
CA ASN A 138 5.03 14.85 -7.44
C ASN A 138 5.49 14.82 -5.98
N THR A 139 4.72 14.14 -5.12
CA THR A 139 5.04 14.03 -3.70
C THR A 139 5.80 12.73 -3.45
N LYS A 140 6.68 12.76 -2.45
CA LYS A 140 7.44 11.58 -1.98
C LYS A 140 6.54 10.35 -1.80
N TYR A 141 5.28 10.58 -1.44
CA TYR A 141 4.31 9.54 -1.12
C TYR A 141 3.44 9.09 -2.30
N ARG A 142 3.66 9.55 -3.54
CA ARG A 142 2.87 9.06 -4.69
C ARG A 142 2.90 7.53 -4.84
N HIS A 143 4.06 6.92 -4.54
CA HIS A 143 4.28 5.48 -4.62
C HIS A 143 3.61 4.69 -3.49
N ILE A 144 2.98 5.37 -2.52
CA ILE A 144 2.28 4.70 -1.43
C ILE A 144 0.89 4.22 -1.81
N LEU A 145 0.20 5.01 -2.65
CA LEU A 145 -1.18 4.75 -3.05
C LEU A 145 -1.35 3.35 -3.62
N PRO A 146 -0.41 2.82 -4.41
CA PRO A 146 -0.55 1.48 -4.93
C PRO A 146 -0.28 0.40 -3.87
N ILE A 147 0.55 0.67 -2.86
CA ILE A 147 1.05 -0.30 -1.86
C ILE A 147 0.09 -0.41 -0.66
N LEU A 148 -0.36 0.73 -0.13
CA LEU A 148 -1.16 0.84 1.09
C LEU A 148 -2.43 1.62 0.80
N GLN A 149 -3.57 1.00 1.05
CA GLN A 149 -4.88 1.59 0.78
C GLN A 149 -5.84 1.35 1.93
N LEU A 150 -6.74 2.31 2.17
CA LEU A 150 -7.91 2.11 3.01
C LEU A 150 -9.11 1.87 2.11
N SER A 151 -9.96 0.91 2.45
CA SER A 151 -11.17 0.62 1.67
C SER A 151 -12.29 1.65 1.88
N HIS A 152 -12.28 2.40 2.98
CA HIS A 152 -13.31 3.38 3.32
C HIS A 152 -12.67 4.65 3.90
N CYS A 153 -13.37 5.79 3.80
CA CYS A 153 -12.96 7.00 4.50
C CYS A 153 -13.60 7.11 5.88
N PRO A 154 -12.95 7.76 6.87
CA PRO A 154 -13.61 8.08 8.12
C PRO A 154 -14.67 9.16 7.88
N PRO A 155 -15.81 9.08 8.61
CA PRO A 155 -16.84 10.11 8.57
C PRO A 155 -16.25 11.50 8.86
N PRO A 156 -16.82 12.57 8.28
CA PRO A 156 -16.28 13.91 8.38
C PRO A 156 -16.33 14.41 9.82
N ILE A 157 -15.31 15.17 10.21
CA ILE A 157 -15.18 15.66 11.59
C ILE A 157 -16.37 16.53 12.02
N GLY A 158 -17.02 17.22 11.08
CA GLY A 158 -18.23 18.00 11.34
C GLY A 158 -19.40 17.13 11.83
N LEU A 159 -19.55 15.93 11.29
CA LEU A 159 -20.54 14.96 11.75
C LEU A 159 -20.15 14.39 13.13
N LEU A 160 -18.88 14.03 13.29
CA LEU A 160 -18.34 13.52 14.55
C LEU A 160 -18.39 14.57 15.69
N GLY A 161 -18.39 15.86 15.37
CA GLY A 161 -18.45 16.95 16.35
C GLY A 161 -19.85 17.29 16.88
N THR A 162 -20.92 16.69 16.32
CA THR A 162 -22.31 17.06 16.68
C THR A 162 -22.72 16.62 18.08
N CYS A 163 -22.42 15.38 18.46
CA CYS A 163 -22.75 14.79 19.75
C CYS A 163 -21.82 13.60 20.04
N LYS A 164 -21.45 13.40 21.32
CA LYS A 164 -20.62 12.28 21.76
C LYS A 164 -21.19 10.92 21.33
N GLN A 165 -22.50 10.73 21.41
CA GLN A 165 -23.12 9.46 21.01
C GLN A 165 -22.95 9.18 19.51
N ILE A 166 -23.16 10.20 18.66
CA ILE A 166 -22.96 10.08 17.20
C ILE A 166 -21.49 9.85 16.89
N HIS A 167 -20.59 10.57 17.58
CA HIS A 167 -19.16 10.36 17.47
C HIS A 167 -18.78 8.90 17.70
N ASP A 168 -19.19 8.34 18.84
CA ASP A 168 -18.82 6.98 19.23
C ASP A 168 -19.44 5.93 18.30
N GLU A 169 -20.70 6.15 17.88
CA GLU A 169 -21.41 5.27 16.94
C GLU A 169 -20.78 5.28 15.53
N ALA A 170 -20.56 6.47 14.95
CA ALA A 170 -19.96 6.62 13.63
C ALA A 170 -18.51 6.11 13.60
N ARG A 171 -17.76 6.32 14.70
CA ARG A 171 -16.41 5.76 14.84
C ARG A 171 -16.44 4.23 14.93
N SER A 172 -17.31 3.65 15.76
CA SER A 172 -17.48 2.20 15.84
C SER A 172 -17.88 1.60 14.49
N PHE A 173 -18.79 2.27 13.78
CA PHE A 173 -19.23 1.90 12.44
C PHE A 173 -18.07 1.87 11.44
N TYR A 174 -17.30 2.97 11.34
CA TYR A 174 -16.13 3.04 10.46
C TYR A 174 -15.12 1.93 10.77
N ARG A 175 -14.78 1.73 12.05
CA ARG A 175 -13.82 0.70 12.49
C ARG A 175 -14.24 -0.72 12.10
N LYS A 176 -15.53 -1.00 12.04
CA LYS A 176 -16.07 -2.30 11.61
C LYS A 176 -15.98 -2.53 10.11
N ARG A 177 -15.98 -1.48 9.29
CA ARG A 177 -15.96 -1.57 7.82
C ARG A 177 -14.59 -1.34 7.20
N ALA A 178 -13.81 -0.43 7.76
CA ALA A 178 -12.51 -0.04 7.21
C ALA A 178 -11.56 -1.23 7.18
N VAL A 179 -10.99 -1.49 6.01
CA VAL A 179 -9.96 -2.50 5.77
C VAL A 179 -8.71 -1.79 5.29
N LEU A 180 -7.59 -2.06 5.94
CA LEU A 180 -6.27 -1.68 5.44
C LEU A 180 -5.81 -2.76 4.47
N VAL A 181 -5.71 -2.41 3.18
CA VAL A 181 -5.20 -3.28 2.14
C VAL A 181 -3.72 -2.98 1.94
N ILE A 182 -2.88 -4.01 2.00
CA ILE A 182 -1.43 -3.90 1.82
C ILE A 182 -1.01 -4.88 0.72
N ASP A 183 -0.50 -4.37 -0.39
CA ASP A 183 0.19 -5.18 -1.39
C ASP A 183 1.66 -5.33 -0.97
N VAL A 184 1.99 -6.50 -0.43
CA VAL A 184 3.30 -6.78 0.16
C VAL A 184 4.39 -6.77 -0.90
N ASN A 185 4.10 -7.18 -2.13
CA ASN A 185 5.10 -7.33 -3.19
C ASN A 185 5.25 -6.10 -4.07
N LYS A 186 4.30 -5.16 -4.03
CA LYS A 186 4.36 -3.93 -4.83
C LYS A 186 5.45 -2.97 -4.38
N GLY A 187 6.00 -2.23 -5.34
CA GLY A 187 7.12 -1.33 -5.10
C GLY A 187 8.34 -2.10 -4.63
N PHE A 188 8.59 -3.30 -5.18
CA PHE A 188 9.65 -4.21 -4.76
C PHE A 188 11.02 -3.53 -4.76
N GLN A 189 11.28 -2.74 -5.80
CA GLN A 189 12.50 -1.93 -5.97
C GLN A 189 12.68 -0.84 -4.90
N HIS A 190 11.61 -0.41 -4.23
CA HIS A 190 11.62 0.64 -3.23
C HIS A 190 11.52 0.08 -1.80
N PHE A 191 12.31 -0.96 -1.50
CA PHE A 191 12.26 -1.62 -0.19
C PHE A 191 12.51 -0.66 0.99
N SER A 192 13.47 0.25 0.88
CA SER A 192 13.74 1.26 1.93
C SER A 192 12.55 2.17 2.19
N PHE A 193 11.88 2.62 1.12
CA PHE A 193 10.67 3.44 1.23
C PHE A 193 9.51 2.65 1.85
N PHE A 194 9.34 1.39 1.46
CA PHE A 194 8.34 0.49 2.05
C PHE A 194 8.61 0.33 3.56
N GLN A 195 9.84 0.04 3.95
CA GLN A 195 10.24 -0.08 5.35
C GLN A 195 10.00 1.21 6.13
N GLU A 196 10.48 2.35 5.62
CA GLU A 196 10.32 3.67 6.26
C GLU A 196 8.84 3.99 6.49
N THR A 197 8.01 3.71 5.49
CA THR A 197 6.56 3.91 5.55
C THR A 197 5.90 3.09 6.65
N ILE A 198 6.24 1.80 6.73
CA ILE A 198 5.69 0.89 7.74
C ILE A 198 6.17 1.29 9.13
N ASP A 199 7.46 1.61 9.28
CA ASP A 199 8.02 2.13 10.52
C ASP A 199 7.33 3.42 10.96
N LEU A 200 7.04 4.33 10.04
CA LEU A 200 6.35 5.57 10.31
C LEU A 200 4.92 5.32 10.80
N LEU A 201 4.18 4.40 10.18
CA LEU A 201 2.85 3.99 10.65
C LEU A 201 2.88 3.40 12.05
N ILE A 202 3.90 2.61 12.38
CA ILE A 202 4.04 1.96 13.70
C ILE A 202 4.40 2.97 14.79
N ARG A 203 5.31 3.90 14.49
CA ARG A 203 5.90 4.81 15.49
C ARG A 203 5.11 6.10 15.70
N THR A 204 4.30 6.51 14.71
CA THR A 204 3.58 7.78 14.81
C THR A 204 2.44 7.67 15.83
N PRO A 205 2.36 8.57 16.83
CA PRO A 205 1.21 8.62 17.73
C PRO A 205 -0.07 8.98 16.96
N TYR A 206 -1.20 8.41 17.35
CA TYR A 206 -2.48 8.60 16.65
C TYR A 206 -2.46 8.11 15.20
N SER A 207 -1.62 7.11 14.92
CA SER A 207 -1.59 6.43 13.63
C SER A 207 -2.97 5.87 13.28
N PRO A 208 -3.34 5.84 11.98
CA PRO A 208 -4.52 5.12 11.51
C PRO A 208 -4.59 3.67 12.01
N LEU A 209 -3.44 3.04 12.28
CA LEU A 209 -3.34 1.68 12.81
C LEU A 209 -4.08 1.49 14.16
N GLU A 210 -4.21 2.53 14.98
CA GLU A 210 -4.95 2.46 16.25
C GLU A 210 -6.45 2.18 16.06
N GLN A 211 -6.96 2.41 14.86
CA GLN A 211 -8.40 2.33 14.55
C GLN A 211 -8.73 1.20 13.59
N ILE A 212 -7.73 0.53 13.02
CA ILE A 212 -7.93 -0.50 12.02
C ILE A 212 -8.14 -1.84 12.71
N ARG A 213 -9.27 -2.48 12.42
CA ARG A 213 -9.63 -3.81 12.93
C ARG A 213 -9.46 -4.92 11.89
N LYS A 214 -9.37 -4.55 10.61
CA LYS A 214 -9.30 -5.48 9.49
C LYS A 214 -8.12 -5.12 8.60
N VAL A 215 -7.26 -6.10 8.34
CA VAL A 215 -6.14 -5.95 7.41
C VAL A 215 -6.29 -7.00 6.32
N ASN A 216 -6.12 -6.60 5.06
CA ASN A 216 -5.98 -7.50 3.93
C ASN A 216 -4.55 -7.43 3.38
N LEU A 217 -3.83 -8.53 3.43
CA LEU A 217 -2.50 -8.66 2.85
C LEU A 217 -2.63 -9.35 1.49
N VAL A 218 -2.28 -8.62 0.43
CA VAL A 218 -2.19 -9.16 -0.91
C VAL A 218 -0.73 -9.51 -1.18
N ILE A 219 -0.49 -10.79 -1.42
CA ILE A 219 0.83 -11.33 -1.71
C ILE A 219 0.77 -11.89 -3.11
N THR A 220 1.60 -11.36 -4.02
CA THR A 220 1.69 -11.86 -5.38
C THR A 220 3.10 -12.37 -5.63
N TRP A 221 3.19 -13.66 -5.89
CA TRP A 221 4.43 -14.37 -6.13
C TRP A 221 4.38 -15.04 -7.49
N ASP A 222 5.52 -15.20 -8.16
CA ASP A 222 5.57 -15.83 -9.47
C ASP A 222 6.63 -16.92 -9.48
N SER A 223 6.26 -18.09 -8.94
CA SER A 223 7.15 -19.23 -8.80
C SER A 223 7.67 -19.73 -10.16
N GLU A 224 6.84 -19.71 -11.21
CA GLU A 224 7.24 -20.10 -12.57
C GLU A 224 8.31 -19.15 -13.13
N TRP A 225 8.05 -17.84 -13.10
CA TRP A 225 8.97 -16.83 -13.61
C TRP A 225 10.30 -16.84 -12.85
N LEU A 226 10.24 -16.92 -11.51
CA LEU A 226 11.44 -16.98 -10.67
C LEU A 226 12.30 -18.21 -11.01
N ARG A 227 11.67 -19.37 -11.23
CA ARG A 227 12.38 -20.59 -11.61
C ARG A 227 13.00 -20.48 -13.00
N ALA A 228 12.24 -19.95 -13.96
CA ALA A 228 12.70 -19.77 -15.34
C ALA A 228 13.91 -18.84 -15.42
N LYS A 229 13.90 -17.74 -14.64
CA LYS A 229 15.02 -16.79 -14.56
C LYS A 229 16.22 -17.35 -13.79
N SER A 230 15.99 -18.14 -12.75
CA SER A 230 17.07 -18.74 -11.93
C SER A 230 17.76 -19.95 -12.58
N THR A 231 17.30 -20.40 -13.76
CA THR A 231 17.84 -21.59 -14.44
C THR A 231 18.34 -21.28 -15.86
N PRO A 232 19.46 -20.55 -16.06
CA PRO A 232 20.12 -20.52 -17.36
C PRO A 232 20.74 -21.89 -17.70
N PRO A 233 20.72 -22.34 -18.97
CA PRO A 233 21.32 -23.63 -19.36
C PRO A 233 22.84 -23.72 -19.14
N ASP A 234 23.57 -22.60 -19.15
CA ASP A 234 25.03 -22.60 -19.31
C ASP A 234 25.82 -21.74 -18.30
N GLN A 235 25.18 -21.12 -17.30
CA GLN A 235 25.90 -20.31 -16.30
C GLN A 235 25.64 -20.79 -14.87
N LYS A 236 26.74 -21.05 -14.15
CA LYS A 236 26.77 -21.30 -12.70
C LYS A 236 26.48 -20.05 -11.85
N LEU A 237 26.30 -18.89 -12.47
CA LEU A 237 25.75 -17.73 -11.78
C LEU A 237 24.24 -17.95 -11.61
N GLU A 238 23.70 -17.50 -10.47
CA GLU A 238 22.26 -17.30 -10.21
C GLU A 238 21.49 -18.38 -9.43
N ARG A 239 22.16 -19.15 -8.54
CA ARG A 239 21.47 -19.55 -7.28
C ARG A 239 21.12 -18.33 -6.41
N ASP A 240 21.77 -17.19 -6.66
CA ASP A 240 21.69 -15.99 -5.82
C ASP A 240 20.44 -15.13 -6.08
N GLN A 241 19.87 -15.13 -7.30
CA GLN A 241 18.68 -14.30 -7.60
C GLN A 241 17.43 -14.78 -6.85
N MET A 242 17.13 -16.07 -6.89
CA MET A 242 16.02 -16.64 -6.13
C MET A 242 16.22 -16.43 -4.63
N PHE A 243 17.47 -16.58 -4.15
CA PHE A 243 17.82 -16.30 -2.76
C PHE A 243 17.52 -14.84 -2.40
N PHE A 244 17.89 -13.89 -3.27
CA PHE A 244 17.62 -12.47 -3.07
C PHE A 244 16.12 -12.18 -2.96
N PHE A 245 15.32 -12.61 -3.93
CA PHE A 245 13.86 -12.40 -3.89
C PHE A 245 13.24 -13.02 -2.63
N ASN A 246 13.65 -14.24 -2.28
CA ASN A 246 13.19 -14.92 -1.07
C ASN A 246 13.60 -14.18 0.21
N TYR A 247 14.82 -13.63 0.26
CA TYR A 247 15.31 -12.85 1.39
C TYR A 247 14.47 -11.57 1.57
N TYR A 248 14.34 -10.76 0.53
CA TYR A 248 13.55 -9.52 0.57
C TYR A 248 12.08 -9.78 0.86
N PHE A 249 11.51 -10.84 0.29
CA PHE A 249 10.16 -11.26 0.63
C PHE A 249 10.04 -11.60 2.12
N GLY A 250 11.00 -12.35 2.67
CA GLY A 250 11.07 -12.64 4.10
C GLY A 250 11.12 -11.39 4.98
N GLU A 251 11.96 -10.42 4.63
CA GLU A 251 12.06 -9.13 5.34
C GLU A 251 10.73 -8.36 5.27
N ARG A 252 10.07 -8.32 4.12
CA ARG A 252 8.75 -7.67 3.98
C ARG A 252 7.68 -8.35 4.84
N ILE A 253 7.66 -9.68 4.88
CA ILE A 253 6.76 -10.42 5.77
C ILE A 253 7.05 -10.09 7.24
N GLN A 254 8.31 -9.95 7.63
CA GLN A 254 8.66 -9.54 8.98
C GLN A 254 8.15 -8.12 9.31
N LEU A 255 8.24 -7.18 8.36
CA LEU A 255 7.64 -5.84 8.51
C LEU A 255 6.12 -5.91 8.67
N MET A 256 5.44 -6.78 7.93
CA MET A 256 4.00 -6.99 8.09
C MET A 256 3.67 -7.57 9.47
N ILE A 257 4.45 -8.53 9.96
CA ILE A 257 4.30 -9.07 11.32
C ILE A 257 4.42 -7.93 12.35
N ASN A 258 5.43 -7.09 12.24
CA ASN A 258 5.64 -5.95 13.15
C ASN A 258 4.46 -4.98 13.09
N LEU A 259 3.94 -4.68 11.89
CA LEU A 259 2.76 -3.83 11.71
C LEU A 259 1.52 -4.45 12.37
N LEU A 260 1.24 -5.73 12.12
CA LEU A 260 0.09 -6.41 12.70
C LEU A 260 0.19 -6.47 14.23
N GLN A 261 1.39 -6.65 14.77
CA GLN A 261 1.66 -6.57 16.22
C GLN A 261 1.42 -5.17 16.77
N ALA A 262 1.64 -4.11 15.99
CA ALA A 262 1.37 -2.74 16.39
C ALA A 262 -0.12 -2.34 16.37
N CYS A 263 -1.01 -3.05 15.66
CA CYS A 263 -2.44 -2.71 15.56
C CYS A 263 -3.28 -3.16 16.79
N PRO A 264 -3.57 -2.31 17.79
CA PRO A 264 -4.10 -2.77 19.08
C PRO A 264 -5.49 -3.43 18.99
N GLU A 265 -6.35 -2.94 18.11
CA GLU A 265 -7.73 -3.42 17.91
C GLU A 265 -7.87 -4.40 16.72
N LEU A 266 -6.77 -5.03 16.27
CA LEU A 266 -6.81 -5.96 15.14
C LEU A 266 -7.72 -7.15 15.46
N GLN A 267 -8.68 -7.44 14.59
CA GLN A 267 -9.66 -8.52 14.76
C GLN A 267 -9.64 -9.51 13.60
N ASN A 268 -9.41 -9.05 12.37
CA ASN A 268 -9.42 -9.90 11.18
C ASN A 268 -8.18 -9.62 10.33
N VAL A 269 -7.51 -10.68 9.90
CA VAL A 269 -6.42 -10.64 8.94
C VAL A 269 -6.80 -11.54 7.77
N LYS A 270 -7.04 -10.93 6.62
CA LYS A 270 -7.22 -11.64 5.35
C LYS A 270 -5.88 -11.68 4.62
N ILE A 271 -5.55 -12.82 4.04
CA ILE A 271 -4.32 -13.02 3.26
C ILE A 271 -4.75 -13.57 1.91
N ASP A 272 -4.62 -12.76 0.87
CA ASP A 272 -4.87 -13.14 -0.51
C ASP A 272 -3.51 -13.45 -1.18
N TYR A 273 -3.22 -14.74 -1.33
CA TYR A 273 -1.98 -15.24 -1.93
C TYR A 273 -2.20 -15.63 -3.40
N HIS A 274 -1.46 -15.01 -4.30
CA HIS A 274 -1.49 -15.26 -5.74
C HIS A 274 -0.17 -15.89 -6.20
N ASP A 275 -0.23 -17.02 -6.90
CA ASP A 275 0.93 -17.65 -7.54
C ASP A 275 0.59 -18.21 -8.93
N THR A 276 1.62 -18.45 -9.73
CA THR A 276 1.58 -19.09 -11.05
C THR A 276 1.58 -20.60 -11.00
N GLU A 277 2.11 -21.16 -9.93
CA GLU A 277 2.29 -22.59 -9.83
C GLU A 277 1.96 -23.14 -8.44
N ASP A 278 1.13 -24.18 -8.47
CA ASP A 278 0.71 -24.92 -7.29
C ASP A 278 1.62 -26.15 -7.05
N THR A 279 2.92 -25.90 -6.89
CA THR A 279 3.92 -26.95 -6.62
C THR A 279 4.12 -27.19 -5.14
N GLU A 280 4.61 -28.38 -4.76
CA GLU A 280 4.96 -28.67 -3.37
C GLU A 280 6.04 -27.72 -2.81
N ALA A 281 6.98 -27.32 -3.66
CA ALA A 281 8.03 -26.37 -3.28
C ALA A 281 7.47 -24.96 -3.04
N SER A 282 6.60 -24.44 -3.93
CA SER A 282 5.96 -23.13 -3.74
C SER A 282 5.04 -23.13 -2.51
N ARG A 283 4.24 -24.19 -2.33
CA ARG A 283 3.43 -24.39 -1.13
C ARG A 283 4.26 -24.42 0.14
N SER A 284 5.36 -25.16 0.16
CA SER A 284 6.21 -25.30 1.34
C SER A 284 6.90 -23.99 1.72
N PHE A 285 7.41 -23.24 0.72
CA PHE A 285 7.99 -21.91 0.94
C PHE A 285 6.96 -20.93 1.49
N MET A 286 5.79 -20.83 0.83
CA MET A 286 4.70 -19.97 1.27
C MET A 286 4.19 -20.37 2.65
N PHE A 287 3.98 -21.67 2.89
CA PHE A 287 3.50 -22.19 4.16
C PHE A 287 4.43 -21.81 5.30
N GLN A 288 5.75 -21.94 5.12
CA GLN A 288 6.71 -21.53 6.16
C GLN A 288 6.56 -20.04 6.52
N LYS A 289 6.48 -19.16 5.51
CA LYS A 289 6.37 -17.71 5.73
C LYS A 289 5.02 -17.29 6.29
N LEU A 290 3.94 -17.92 5.84
CA LEU A 290 2.59 -17.64 6.37
C LEU A 290 2.38 -18.24 7.74
N MET A 291 3.02 -19.37 8.08
CA MET A 291 3.01 -19.90 9.44
C MET A 291 3.64 -18.92 10.42
N ASP A 292 4.78 -18.32 10.07
CA ASP A 292 5.42 -17.31 10.93
C ASP A 292 4.46 -16.14 11.20
N LEU A 293 3.73 -15.70 10.17
CA LEU A 293 2.71 -14.66 10.28
C LEU A 293 1.51 -15.10 11.12
N GLN A 294 0.99 -16.30 10.90
CA GLN A 294 -0.12 -16.86 11.68
C GLN A 294 0.23 -16.99 13.16
N VAL A 295 1.40 -17.55 13.48
CA VAL A 295 1.88 -17.69 14.86
C VAL A 295 1.98 -16.33 15.54
N ALA A 296 2.55 -15.34 14.85
CA ALA A 296 2.66 -13.99 15.37
C ALA A 296 1.29 -13.35 15.64
N VAL A 297 0.32 -13.55 14.75
CA VAL A 297 -1.03 -12.99 14.88
C VAL A 297 -1.85 -13.73 15.94
N ILE A 298 -1.81 -15.05 16.01
CA ILE A 298 -2.53 -15.87 17.00
C ILE A 298 -2.04 -15.56 18.42
N SER A 299 -0.75 -15.22 18.59
CA SER A 299 -0.22 -14.82 19.90
C SER A 299 -0.86 -13.53 20.44
N LYS A 300 -1.53 -12.77 19.58
CA LYS A 300 -2.23 -11.54 19.92
C LYS A 300 -3.67 -11.83 20.30
N ASN A 301 -4.07 -11.35 21.47
CA ASN A 301 -5.47 -11.26 21.85
C ASN A 301 -5.98 -9.88 21.45
N SER A 302 -7.01 -9.84 20.62
CA SER A 302 -7.76 -8.61 20.37
C SER A 302 -8.65 -8.32 21.57
N VAL A 303 -8.99 -7.05 21.79
CA VAL A 303 -10.00 -6.66 22.77
C VAL A 303 -11.21 -6.16 21.99
N ASP A 304 -12.37 -6.74 22.24
CA ASP A 304 -13.61 -6.34 21.59
C ASP A 304 -14.19 -5.06 22.21
N ASP A 305 -15.34 -4.59 21.69
CA ASP A 305 -16.02 -3.39 22.20
C ASP A 305 -16.51 -3.56 23.66
N ASN A 306 -16.60 -4.79 24.18
CA ASN A 306 -17.01 -5.11 25.54
C ASN A 306 -15.82 -5.29 26.50
N GLY A 307 -14.59 -5.27 25.99
CA GLY A 307 -13.39 -5.53 26.78
C GLY A 307 -12.98 -7.01 26.83
N ASP A 308 -13.69 -7.88 26.12
CA ASP A 308 -13.41 -9.31 26.05
C ASP A 308 -12.25 -9.59 25.10
N ARG A 309 -11.42 -10.57 25.50
CA ARG A 309 -10.28 -11.00 24.67
C ARG A 309 -10.77 -11.99 23.61
N LEU A 310 -10.73 -11.59 22.35
CA LEU A 310 -11.06 -12.44 21.22
C LEU A 310 -9.79 -12.80 20.43
N PRO A 311 -9.66 -14.06 19.96
CA PRO A 311 -8.60 -14.41 19.03
C PRO A 311 -8.77 -13.63 17.73
N VAL A 312 -7.66 -13.25 17.11
CA VAL A 312 -7.68 -12.65 15.77
C VAL A 312 -8.06 -13.72 14.75
N GLU A 313 -9.07 -13.45 13.94
CA GLU A 313 -9.50 -14.32 12.85
C GLU A 313 -8.53 -14.17 11.67
N ILE A 314 -8.08 -15.31 11.11
CA ILE A 314 -7.17 -15.33 9.97
C ILE A 314 -7.84 -16.09 8.83
N GLU A 315 -8.02 -15.42 7.71
CA GLU A 315 -8.55 -15.99 6.47
C GLU A 315 -7.42 -16.06 5.45
N LEU A 316 -7.13 -17.25 4.91
CA LEU A 316 -6.12 -17.46 3.89
C LEU A 316 -6.79 -17.92 2.59
N ASN A 317 -6.73 -17.07 1.58
CA ASN A 317 -7.19 -17.37 0.23
C ASN A 317 -5.99 -17.59 -0.68
N GLN A 318 -6.04 -18.66 -1.46
CA GLN A 318 -4.97 -19.04 -2.37
C GLN A 318 -5.51 -19.07 -3.80
N TYR A 319 -4.82 -18.37 -4.68
CA TYR A 319 -5.18 -18.20 -6.08
C TYR A 319 -4.01 -18.66 -6.94
N PHE A 320 -4.19 -19.78 -7.63
CA PHE A 320 -3.19 -20.32 -8.55
C PHE A 320 -3.68 -20.16 -9.99
N SER A 321 -2.81 -19.65 -10.85
CA SER A 321 -3.03 -19.71 -12.29
C SER A 321 -2.45 -21.00 -12.89
N GLN A 322 -2.82 -21.32 -14.13
CA GLN A 322 -2.24 -22.48 -14.83
C GLN A 322 -0.86 -22.09 -15.38
N ALA A 323 0.15 -22.92 -15.09
CA ALA A 323 1.51 -22.75 -15.60
C ALA A 323 1.54 -22.60 -17.14
N GLY A 324 2.39 -21.73 -17.65
CA GLY A 324 2.53 -21.47 -19.08
C GLY A 324 1.37 -20.72 -19.74
N THR A 325 0.36 -20.28 -18.98
CA THR A 325 -0.68 -19.40 -19.52
C THR A 325 -0.17 -17.97 -19.62
N ALA A 326 -0.37 -17.34 -20.78
CA ALA A 326 -0.15 -15.91 -20.92
C ALA A 326 -1.19 -15.19 -20.07
N HIS A 327 -0.74 -14.46 -19.05
CA HIS A 327 -1.64 -13.65 -18.24
C HIS A 327 -2.05 -12.39 -19.01
N ALA A 328 -3.26 -11.90 -18.74
CA ALA A 328 -3.70 -10.61 -19.24
C ALA A 328 -2.69 -9.52 -18.82
N ARG A 329 -2.46 -8.53 -19.70
CA ARG A 329 -1.48 -7.47 -19.48
C ARG A 329 -1.67 -6.75 -18.14
N ASP A 330 -2.92 -6.59 -17.74
CA ASP A 330 -3.31 -5.87 -16.52
C ASP A 330 -3.57 -6.81 -15.32
N SER A 331 -3.22 -8.10 -15.45
CA SER A 331 -3.28 -9.02 -14.32
C SER A 331 -2.19 -8.68 -13.28
N LEU A 332 -2.48 -8.93 -12.01
CA LEU A 332 -1.52 -8.73 -10.92
C LEU A 332 -0.19 -9.45 -11.18
N LEU A 333 -0.24 -10.67 -11.69
CA LEU A 333 0.96 -11.45 -12.02
C LEU A 333 1.79 -10.81 -13.15
N ALA A 334 1.15 -10.36 -14.23
CA ALA A 334 1.87 -9.70 -15.34
C ALA A 334 2.52 -8.38 -14.90
N LEU A 335 1.82 -7.59 -14.08
CA LEU A 335 2.35 -6.35 -13.53
C LEU A 335 3.57 -6.63 -12.63
N ARG A 336 3.50 -7.66 -11.78
CA ARG A 336 4.60 -8.04 -10.88
C ARG A 336 5.80 -8.62 -11.63
N ARG A 337 5.59 -9.40 -12.69
CA ARG A 337 6.67 -9.85 -13.59
C ARG A 337 7.44 -8.67 -14.15
N THR A 338 6.71 -7.68 -14.68
CA THR A 338 7.32 -6.47 -15.27
C THR A 338 8.17 -5.71 -14.24
N GLU A 339 7.65 -5.58 -13.01
CA GLU A 339 8.37 -4.96 -11.91
C GLU A 339 9.63 -5.75 -11.49
N PHE A 340 9.54 -7.08 -11.39
CA PHE A 340 10.69 -7.91 -11.05
C PHE A 340 11.75 -7.92 -12.16
N ASP A 341 11.33 -7.93 -13.42
CA ASP A 341 12.23 -7.77 -14.57
C ASP A 341 12.93 -6.39 -14.52
N HIS A 342 12.20 -5.30 -14.27
CA HIS A 342 12.79 -3.97 -14.11
C HIS A 342 13.79 -3.92 -12.94
N PHE A 343 13.44 -4.53 -11.82
CA PHE A 343 14.29 -4.62 -10.66
C PHE A 343 15.61 -5.37 -10.97
N LEU A 344 15.55 -6.51 -11.67
CA LEU A 344 16.75 -7.23 -12.09
C LEU A 344 17.61 -6.40 -13.06
N LEU A 345 16.99 -5.70 -14.01
CA LEU A 345 17.69 -4.86 -14.99
C LEU A 345 18.35 -3.63 -14.36
N SER A 346 17.80 -3.10 -13.27
CA SER A 346 18.36 -1.95 -12.56
C SER A 346 19.73 -2.22 -11.91
N GLY A 347 20.15 -3.49 -11.79
CA GLY A 347 21.39 -3.88 -11.13
C GLY A 347 21.40 -3.66 -9.60
N LEU A 348 20.28 -3.21 -9.02
CA LEU A 348 20.11 -3.05 -7.57
C LEU A 348 20.15 -4.39 -6.83
N SER A 349 19.95 -5.51 -7.51
CA SER A 349 20.07 -6.86 -6.93
C SER A 349 21.52 -7.27 -6.61
N MET A 350 22.52 -6.54 -7.09
CA MET A 350 23.96 -6.88 -6.94
C MET A 350 24.77 -5.89 -6.08
N ARG A 351 24.13 -4.87 -5.49
CA ARG A 351 24.75 -3.97 -4.51
C ARG A 351 24.33 -4.36 -3.11
#